data_AF-X1AFX0-F1
#
_entry.id   AF-X1AFX0-F1
#
_cell.length_a   1.000
_cell.length_b   1.000
_cell.length_c   1.000
_cell.angle_alpha   90.00
_cell.angle_beta   90.00
_cell.angle_gamma   90.00
#
_symmetry.space_group_name_H-M   'P 1'
#
loop_
_entity.id
_entity.type
_entity.pdbx_description
1 polymer ?
#
loop_
_entity_poly.entity_id
_entity_poly.type
_entity_poly.pdbx_seq_one_letter_code
_entity_poly.pdbx_strand_id
1 'polypeptide(L)' 'GKIIPMTVKKGDKVVYAKYSGTDIKGDNDEDYLILSEKDILATIK' A
#
# COMPACT_ATOMS: atom_id res chain seq x y z
N GLY A 1 -14.20 -18.64 6.56
CA GLY A 1 -12.88 -18.47 5.92
C GLY A 1 -11.92 -17.87 6.92
N LYS A 2 -10.61 -18.14 6.80
CA LYS A 2 -9.58 -17.60 7.69
C LYS A 2 -8.99 -16.32 7.06
N ILE A 3 -8.94 -15.24 7.82
CA ILE A 3 -8.31 -13.99 7.40
C ILE A 3 -6.79 -14.19 7.45
N ILE A 4 -6.11 -13.81 6.37
CA ILE A 4 -4.65 -13.81 6.28
C ILE A 4 -4.19 -12.37 6.56
N PRO A 5 -3.31 -12.14 7.55
CA PRO A 5 -2.80 -10.81 7.85
C PRO A 5 -1.88 -10.31 6.74
N MET A 6 -1.79 -8.99 6.56
CA MET A 6 -0.85 -8.38 5.62
C MET A 6 0.60 -8.64 6.03
N THR A 7 1.46 -8.81 5.04
CA THR A 7 2.90 -9.02 5.22
C THR A 7 3.63 -7.73 5.58
N VAL A 8 3.08 -6.57 5.18
CA VAL A 8 3.63 -5.23 5.43
C VAL A 8 3.10 -4.63 6.73
N LYS A 9 3.90 -3.75 7.34
CA LYS A 9 3.58 -3.04 8.57
C LYS A 9 3.63 -1.53 8.37
N LYS A 10 2.96 -0.80 9.26
CA LYS A 10 3.00 0.67 9.25
C LYS A 10 4.45 1.15 9.40
N GLY A 11 4.88 2.01 8.47
CA GLY A 11 6.22 2.57 8.43
C GLY A 11 7.18 1.85 7.47
N ASP A 12 6.80 0.70 6.91
CA ASP A 12 7.59 0.04 5.88
C ASP A 12 7.63 0.88 4.60
N LYS A 13 8.82 1.02 4.02
CA LYS A 13 8.97 1.55 2.66
C LYS A 13 8.81 0.39 1.69
N VAL A 14 8.02 0.58 0.65
CA VAL A 14 7.67 -0.49 -0.28
C VAL A 14 7.92 -0.08 -1.74
N VAL A 15 8.26 -1.05 -2.56
CA VAL A 15 8.23 -0.95 -4.02
C VAL A 15 6.90 -1.55 -4.48
N TYR A 16 6.17 -0.80 -5.29
CA TYR A 16 4.91 -1.26 -5.87
C TYR A 16 4.94 -1.13 -7.39
N ALA A 17 4.07 -1.88 -8.07
CA ALA A 17 3.96 -1.81 -9.53
C ALA A 17 3.57 -0.40 -9.99
N LYS A 18 4.26 0.15 -10.98
CA LYS A 18 3.91 1.47 -11.52
C LYS A 18 2.48 1.45 -12.07
N TYR A 19 1.73 2.52 -11.84
CA TYR A 19 0.32 2.69 -12.25
C TYR A 19 -0.68 1.76 -11.55
N SER A 20 -0.29 1.04 -10.51
CA SER A 20 -1.24 0.33 -9.65
C SER A 20 -1.77 1.24 -8.54
N GLY A 21 -2.96 0.90 -8.05
CA GLY A 21 -3.62 1.56 -6.93
C GLY A 21 -4.71 2.54 -7.34
N THR A 22 -5.20 3.27 -6.35
CA THR A 22 -6.22 4.30 -6.50
C THR A 22 -5.84 5.51 -5.68
N ASP A 23 -5.70 6.65 -6.34
CA ASP A 23 -5.47 7.94 -5.68
C ASP A 23 -6.72 8.35 -4.91
N ILE A 24 -6.53 8.73 -3.65
CA ILE A 24 -7.57 9.29 -2.82
C ILE A 24 -7.02 10.53 -2.11
N LYS A 25 -7.91 11.50 -1.87
CA LYS A 25 -7.64 12.59 -0.94
C LYS A 25 -8.13 12.20 0.44
N GLY A 26 -7.23 12.22 1.41
CA GLY A 26 -7.55 12.01 2.81
C GLY A 26 -8.04 13.29 3.48
N ASP A 27 -8.27 13.19 4.78
CA ASP A 27 -8.58 14.36 5.61
C ASP A 27 -7.41 15.34 5.59
N ASN A 28 -7.71 16.65 5.62
CA ASN A 28 -6.74 17.75 5.50
C ASN A 28 -6.00 17.85 4.16
N ASP A 29 -6.63 17.43 3.05
CA ASP A 29 -6.09 17.55 1.68
C ASP A 29 -4.78 16.77 1.43
N GLU A 30 -4.51 15.73 2.24
CA GLU A 30 -3.36 14.86 2.03
C GLU A 30 -3.63 13.85 0.92
N ASP A 31 -2.68 13.71 -0.02
CA ASP A 31 -2.78 12.74 -1.10
C ASP A 31 -2.29 11.35 -0.64
N TYR A 32 -3.11 10.33 -0.83
CA TYR A 32 -2.81 8.94 -0.52
C TYR A 32 -3.02 8.04 -1.75
N LEU A 33 -2.24 6.96 -1.82
CA LEU A 33 -2.41 5.91 -2.81
C LEU A 33 -2.82 4.60 -2.12
N ILE A 34 -4.02 4.13 -2.40
CA ILE A 34 -4.48 2.81 -1.93
C ILE A 34 -3.89 1.74 -2.83
N LEU A 35 -3.20 0.76 -2.24
CA LEU A 35 -2.62 -0.38 -2.94
C LEU A 35 -3.18 -1.70 -2.40
N SER A 36 -3.35 -2.68 -3.29
CA SER A 36 -3.60 -4.06 -2.89
C SER A 36 -2.28 -4.75 -2.57
N GLU A 37 -2.27 -5.72 -1.65
CA GLU A 37 -1.06 -6.43 -1.23
C GLU A 37 -0.33 -7.11 -2.41
N LYS A 38 -1.08 -7.60 -3.40
CA LYS A 38 -0.55 -8.21 -4.63
C LYS A 38 0.31 -7.25 -5.48
N ASP A 39 0.11 -5.95 -5.34
CA ASP A 39 0.80 -4.93 -6.13
C ASP A 39 2.10 -4.46 -5.45
N ILE A 40 2.36 -4.93 -4.22
CA ILE A 40 3.59 -4.69 -3.46
C ILE A 40 4.63 -5.72 -3.90
N LEU A 41 5.69 -5.25 -4.55
CA LEU A 41 6.75 -6.09 -5.13
C LEU A 41 7.84 -6.43 -4.10
N ALA A 42 8.19 -5.48 -3.23
CA ALA A 42 9.23 -5.64 -2.21
C ALA A 42 9.12 -4.61 -1.08
N THR A 43 9.74 -4.90 0.06
CA THR A 43 9.99 -3.92 1.14
C THR A 43 11.45 -3.46 1.11
N ILE A 44 11.69 -2.16 1.36
CA ILE A 44 13.02 -1.54 1.41
C ILE A 44 13.36 -1.21 2.87
N LYS A 45 14.62 -1.46 3.25
CA LYS A 45 15.16 -1.20 4.59
C LYS A 45 16.12 -0.02 4.60
#